data_AF-A0A1G9KIG8-F1
#
_entry.id   AF-A0A1G9KIG8-F1
#
_cell.length_a   1.000
_cell.length_b   1.000
_cell.length_c   1.000
_cell.angle_alpha   90.00
_cell.angle_beta   90.00
_cell.angle_gamma   90.00
#
_symmetry.space_group_name_H-M   'P 1'
#
loop_
_entity.id
_entity.type
_entity.pdbx_description
1 polymer ?
#
loop_
_entity_poly.entity_id
_entity_poly.type
_entity_poly.pdbx_seq_one_letter_code
_entity_poly.pdbx_strand_id
1 'polypeptide(L)' 'MSEETRPMEIVCHDLDCHCNRRREWVKVNGEWHPLEYSVDDPNDPPMTEAEKEMFAKIIAEHLATK' A
#
# COMPACT_ATOMS: atom_id res chain seq x y z
N MET A 1 10.53 0.24 20.92
CA MET A 1 9.34 0.71 20.19
C MET A 1 8.90 -0.46 19.35
N SER A 2 7.69 -0.96 19.55
CA SER A 2 7.16 -2.03 18.71
C SER A 2 6.99 -1.44 17.31
N GLU A 3 7.84 -1.83 16.37
CA GLU A 3 7.65 -1.53 14.95
C GLU A 3 6.42 -2.34 14.51
N GLU A 4 5.25 -1.77 14.76
CA GLU A 4 4.03 -2.26 14.14
C GLU A 4 4.27 -2.18 12.64
N THR A 5 4.37 -3.34 12.00
CA THR A 5 4.46 -3.48 10.56
C THR A 5 3.22 -4.24 10.12
N ARG A 6 2.54 -3.72 9.10
CA ARG A 6 1.43 -4.43 8.46
C ARG A 6 1.97 -5.11 7.21
N PRO A 7 1.77 -6.43 7.06
CA PRO A 7 2.30 -7.17 5.91
C PRO A 7 1.56 -6.76 4.62
N MET A 8 2.22 -6.98 3.48
CA MET A 8 1.58 -6.92 2.16
C MET A 8 0.58 -8.07 2.03
N GLU A 9 -0.58 -7.77 1.43
CA GLU A 9 -1.65 -8.72 1.17
C GLU A 9 -1.83 -8.90 -0.34
N ILE A 10 -1.87 -10.15 -0.81
CA ILE A 10 -2.32 -10.45 -2.18
C ILE A 10 -3.85 -10.44 -2.17
N VAL A 11 -4.43 -9.59 -3.01
CA VAL A 11 -5.87 -9.42 -3.12
C VAL A 11 -6.36 -10.22 -4.33
N CYS A 12 -6.90 -11.40 -4.07
CA CYS A 12 -7.56 -12.21 -5.09
C CYS A 12 -8.96 -11.67 -5.33
N HIS A 13 -9.20 -11.10 -6.51
CA HIS A 13 -10.55 -10.84 -6.99
C HIS A 13 -10.92 -11.78 -8.14
N ASP A 14 -12.20 -12.11 -8.24
CA ASP A 14 -12.77 -12.83 -9.38
C ASP A 14 -13.09 -11.83 -10.51
N LEU A 15 -12.05 -11.14 -10.99
CA LEU A 15 -12.16 -10.18 -12.10
C LEU A 15 -11.70 -10.84 -13.39
N ASP A 16 -12.48 -10.66 -14.47
CA ASP A 16 -12.18 -11.18 -15.81
C ASP A 16 -10.81 -10.74 -16.36
N CYS A 17 -10.26 -9.63 -15.84
CA CYS A 17 -8.96 -9.12 -16.26
C CYS A 17 -7.77 -9.92 -15.72
N HIS A 18 -7.99 -10.88 -14.81
CA HIS A 18 -6.95 -11.70 -14.17
C HIS A 18 -5.80 -10.89 -13.54
N CYS A 19 -6.01 -9.60 -13.27
CA CYS A 19 -4.98 -8.74 -12.71
C CYS A 19 -4.69 -9.16 -11.27
N ASN A 20 -3.42 -9.43 -10.98
CA ASN A 20 -2.98 -9.62 -9.61
C ASN A 20 -3.06 -8.27 -8.90
N ARG A 21 -3.75 -8.21 -7.76
CA ARG A 21 -3.79 -7.00 -6.94
C ARG A 21 -3.08 -7.23 -5.63
N ARG A 22 -2.55 -6.13 -5.09
CA ARG A 22 -1.94 -6.10 -3.77
C ARG A 22 -2.51 -4.98 -2.96
N ARG A 23 -2.53 -5.20 -1.66
CA ARG A 23 -2.72 -4.17 -0.66
C ARG A 23 -1.46 -4.06 0.18
N GLU A 24 -0.89 -2.88 0.22
CA GLU A 24 0.15 -2.52 1.15
C GLU A 24 -0.32 -1.41 2.09
N TRP A 25 0.39 -1.24 3.20
CA TRP A 25 -0.02 -0.32 4.26
C TRP A 25 1.07 0.69 4.51
N VAL A 26 0.69 1.97 4.53
CA VAL A 26 1.59 3.08 4.87
C VAL A 26 1.07 3.79 6.10
N LYS A 27 1.98 4.23 6.97
CA LYS A 27 1.63 4.95 8.19
C LYS A 27 1.68 6.45 7.93
N VAL A 28 0.56 7.15 8.10
CA VAL A 28 0.43 8.60 7.91
C VAL A 28 -0.19 9.18 9.17
N ASN A 29 0.45 10.16 9.79
CA ASN A 29 0.00 10.80 11.04
C ASN A 29 -0.33 9.80 12.18
N GLY A 30 0.33 8.64 12.20
CA GLY A 30 0.10 7.59 13.18
C GLY A 30 -0.99 6.59 12.81
N GLU A 31 -1.75 6.83 11.74
CA GLU A 31 -2.81 5.96 11.24
C GLU A 31 -2.33 5.12 10.04
N TRP A 32 -2.86 3.92 9.90
CA TRP A 32 -2.54 3.01 8.78
C TRP A 32 -3.48 3.25 7.61
N HIS A 33 -2.93 3.59 6.46
CA HIS A 33 -3.66 3.79 5.22
C HIS A 33 -3.37 2.66 4.24
N PRO A 34 -4.41 2.05 3.63
CA PRO A 34 -4.23 1.03 2.61
C PRO A 34 -3.90 1.66 1.26
N LEU A 35 -2.97 1.03 0.54
CA LEU A 35 -2.65 1.29 -0.86
C LEU A 35 -2.96 0.02 -1.64
N GLU A 36 -4.00 0.08 -2.48
CA GLU A 36 -4.37 -1.02 -3.37
C GLU A 36 -3.96 -0.71 -4.80
N TYR A 37 -3.21 -1.62 -5.42
CA TYR A 37 -2.73 -1.46 -6.78
C TYR A 37 -2.59 -2.80 -7.49
N SER A 38 -2.54 -2.75 -8.82
CA SER A 38 -2.36 -3.94 -9.66
C SER A 38 -0.87 -4.19 -9.88
N VAL A 39 -0.48 -5.45 -9.95
CA VAL A 39 0.87 -5.92 -10.23
C VAL A 39 0.83 -6.97 -11.34
N ASP A 40 1.95 -7.14 -12.03
CA ASP A 40 2.06 -8.16 -13.07
C ASP A 40 2.18 -9.56 -12.42
N ASP A 41 3.05 -9.72 -11.42
CA ASP A 41 3.21 -10.97 -10.65
C ASP A 41 2.80 -10.76 -9.18
N PRO A 42 1.98 -11.65 -8.57
CA PRO A 42 1.59 -11.53 -7.17
C PRO A 42 2.76 -11.77 -6.18
N ASN A 43 3.92 -12.25 -6.65
CA ASN A 43 5.13 -12.54 -5.88
C ASN A 43 6.29 -11.55 -6.08
N ASP A 44 6.18 -10.55 -6.97
CA ASP A 44 7.08 -9.38 -6.99
C ASP A 44 7.36 -8.86 -5.56
N PRO A 45 8.52 -8.25 -5.28
CA PRO A 45 8.80 -7.70 -3.97
C PRO A 45 7.77 -6.62 -3.56
N PRO A 46 7.55 -6.41 -2.25
CA PRO A 46 6.73 -5.30 -1.77
C PRO A 46 7.42 -3.96 -2.04
N MET A 47 6.68 -2.86 -1.89
CA MET A 47 7.23 -1.51 -1.98
C MET A 47 8.39 -1.32 -1.01
N THR A 48 9.41 -0.63 -1.49
CA THR A 48 10.52 -0.15 -0.68
C THR A 48 10.05 0.89 0.33
N GLU A 49 10.82 1.08 1.39
CA GLU A 49 10.51 2.12 2.39
C GLU A 49 10.51 3.52 1.78
N ALA A 50 11.37 3.79 0.79
CA ALA A 50 11.38 5.07 0.07
C ALA A 50 10.08 5.33 -0.71
N GLU A 51 9.53 4.29 -1.36
CA GLU A 51 8.23 4.39 -2.04
C GLU A 51 7.10 4.61 -1.05
N LYS A 52 7.09 3.88 0.08
CA LYS A 52 6.10 4.07 1.15
C LYS A 52 6.16 5.48 1.74
N GLU A 53 7.35 6.03 1.96
CA GLU A 53 7.53 7.42 2.41
C GLU A 53 6.99 8.43 1.39
N MET A 54 7.20 8.19 0.10
CA MET A 54 6.65 9.04 -0.96
C MET A 54 5.12 9.03 -0.94
N PHE A 55 4.49 7.86 -0.88
CA PHE A 55 3.02 7.77 -0.79
C PHE A 55 2.48 8.36 0.50
N ALA A 56 3.17 8.17 1.64
CA ALA A 56 2.78 8.78 2.90
C ALA A 56 2.72 10.31 2.82
N LYS A 57 3.68 10.94 2.13
CA LYS A 57 3.67 12.40 1.88
C LYS A 57 2.46 12.82 1.03
N ILE A 58 2.20 12.12 -0.07
CA ILE A 58 1.07 12.42 -0.96
C ILE A 58 -0.27 12.32 -0.20
N ILE A 59 -0.44 11.27 0.61
CA ILE A 59 -1.63 11.08 1.43
C ILE A 59 -1.74 12.19 2.48
N ALA A 60 -0.64 12.55 3.16
CA ALA A 60 -0.64 13.62 4.15
C ALA A 60 -1.06 14.97 3.54
N GLU A 61 -0.53 15.31 2.36
CA GLU A 61 -0.89 16.54 1.61
C GLU A 61 -2.37 16.52 1.18
N HIS A 62 -2.87 15.38 0.72
CA HIS A 62 -4.28 15.21 0.37
C HIS A 62 -5.22 15.34 1.57
N LEU A 63 -4.81 14.84 2.74
CA LEU A 63 -5.60 14.96 3.98
C LEU A 63 -5.57 16.38 4.54
N ALA A 64 -4.46 17.12 4.38
CA ALA A 64 -4.34 18.50 4.83
C ALA A 64 -5.11 19.51 3.96
N THR A 65 -5.49 19.12 2.73
CA THR A 65 -6.26 19.93 1.79
C THR A 65 -7.76 19.68 1.82
N LYS A 66 -8.21 18.69 2.60
CA LYS A 66 -9.63 18.42 2.90
C LYS A 66 -10.07 19.17 4.16
#